data_AF-A0AAU0LY76-F1
#
_entry.id   AF-A0AAU0LY76-F1
#
_cell.length_a   1.000
_cell.length_b   1.000
_cell.length_c   1.000
_cell.angle_alpha   90.00
_cell.angle_beta   90.00
_cell.angle_gamma   90.00
#
_symmetry.space_group_name_H-M   'P 1'
#
loop_
_entity.id
_entity.type
_entity.pdbx_description
1 polymer ?
#
loop_
_entity_poly.entity_id
_entity_poly.type
_entity_poly.pdbx_seq_one_letter_code
_entity_poly.pdbx_strand_id
1 'polypeptide(L)'
;MAREEIGTIIRQKRESLKISQEAVAFVLEISQAAYSKIERNETKLKVEQVYKIAEYFGITIYELLPPALASDITGENIFGLIYHYSKLLAKKIIALFQGKRSQGEV
;
A
#
# COMPACT_ATOMS: atom_id res chain seq x y z
N MET A 1 -11.47 -13.03 5.59
CA MET A 1 -11.61 -12.71 4.16
C MET A 1 -10.23 -12.82 3.52
N ALA A 2 -10.09 -13.48 2.37
CA ALA A 2 -8.80 -13.55 1.69
C ALA A 2 -8.40 -12.14 1.22
N ARG A 3 -7.12 -11.79 1.35
CA ARG A 3 -6.59 -10.51 0.85
C ARG A 3 -6.74 -10.50 -0.67
N GLU A 4 -7.33 -9.44 -1.21
CA GLU A 4 -7.41 -9.29 -2.65
C GLU A 4 -6.01 -9.05 -3.23
N GLU A 5 -5.66 -9.74 -4.30
CA GLU A 5 -4.36 -9.59 -4.96
C GLU A 5 -4.45 -8.61 -6.13
N ILE A 6 -3.31 -7.99 -6.46
CA ILE A 6 -3.21 -6.95 -7.49
C ILE A 6 -3.78 -7.37 -8.85
N GLY A 7 -3.58 -8.63 -9.27
CA GLY A 7 -4.12 -9.13 -10.54
C GLY A 7 -5.65 -9.14 -10.56
N THR A 8 -6.27 -9.46 -9.42
CA THR A 8 -7.73 -9.43 -9.27
C THR A 8 -8.26 -8.00 -9.35
N ILE A 9 -7.60 -7.05 -8.69
CA ILE A 9 -7.96 -5.62 -8.72
C ILE A 9 -7.85 -5.07 -10.15
N ILE A 10 -6.76 -5.38 -10.85
CA ILE A 10 -6.54 -4.99 -12.25
C ILE A 10 -7.67 -5.53 -13.13
N ARG A 11 -8.05 -6.80 -12.98
CA ARG A 11 -9.12 -7.42 -13.74
C ARG A 11 -10.45 -6.69 -13.54
N GLN A 12 -10.83 -6.46 -12.29
CA GLN A 12 -12.10 -5.80 -11.96
C GLN A 12 -12.16 -4.38 -12.52
N LYS A 13 -11.05 -3.62 -12.40
CA LYS A 13 -10.95 -2.27 -12.95
C LYS A 13 -11.00 -2.29 -14.47
N ARG A 14 -10.31 -3.23 -15.12
CA ARG A 14 -10.36 -3.40 -16.58
C ARG A 14 -11.78 -3.67 -17.06
N GLU A 15 -12.48 -4.61 -16.41
CA GLU A 15 -13.85 -5.01 -16.76
C GLU A 15 -14.84 -3.85 -16.56
N SER A 16 -14.70 -3.05 -15.49
CA SER A 16 -15.55 -1.88 -15.27
C SER A 16 -15.33 -0.77 -16.31
N LEU A 17 -14.10 -0.63 -16.81
CA LEU A 17 -13.74 0.26 -17.92
C LEU A 17 -14.09 -0.31 -19.30
N LYS A 18 -14.59 -1.56 -19.39
CA LYS A 18 -14.90 -2.28 -20.63
C LYS A 18 -13.69 -2.42 -21.58
N ILE A 19 -12.50 -2.55 -21.01
CA ILE A 19 -11.25 -2.75 -21.74
C ILE A 19 -11.01 -4.26 -21.95
N SER A 20 -10.54 -4.67 -23.13
CA SER A 20 -10.21 -6.09 -23.39
C SER A 20 -8.83 -6.46 -22.84
N GLN A 21 -8.59 -7.75 -22.61
CA GLN A 21 -7.28 -8.23 -22.17
C GLN A 21 -6.21 -7.97 -23.25
N GLU A 22 -6.58 -8.08 -24.53
CA GLU A 22 -5.73 -7.81 -25.68
C GLU A 22 -5.25 -6.35 -25.69
N ALA A 23 -6.13 -5.39 -25.33
CA ALA A 23 -5.77 -3.98 -25.30
C ALA A 23 -4.72 -3.66 -24.24
N VAL A 24 -4.85 -4.23 -23.03
CA VAL A 24 -3.84 -4.03 -21.98
C VAL A 24 -2.54 -4.77 -22.29
N ALA A 25 -2.63 -5.97 -22.87
CA ALA A 25 -1.47 -6.73 -23.31
C ALA A 25 -0.66 -5.96 -24.37
N PHE A 26 -1.35 -5.29 -25.30
CA PHE A 26 -0.73 -4.41 -26.31
C PHE A 26 0.03 -3.25 -25.65
N VAL A 27 -0.58 -2.54 -24.70
CA VAL A 27 0.07 -1.44 -23.94
C VAL A 27 1.30 -1.90 -23.17
N LEU A 28 1.26 -3.13 -22.65
CA LEU A 28 2.37 -3.73 -21.91
C LEU A 28 3.42 -4.39 -22.81
N GLU A 29 3.19 -4.45 -24.12
CA GLU A 29 4.06 -5.14 -25.09
C GLU A 29 4.28 -6.62 -24.73
N ILE A 30 3.23 -7.30 -24.28
CA ILE A 30 3.24 -8.73 -23.94
C ILE A 30 2.14 -9.49 -24.67
N SER A 31 2.19 -10.82 -24.65
CA SER A 31 1.09 -11.63 -25.17
C SER A 31 -0.16 -11.52 -24.28
N GLN A 32 -1.34 -11.64 -24.88
CA GLN A 32 -2.61 -11.69 -24.15
C GLN A 32 -2.62 -12.83 -23.11
N ALA A 33 -2.05 -13.98 -23.43
CA ALA A 33 -1.91 -15.10 -22.50
C ALA A 33 -1.04 -14.73 -21.28
N ALA A 34 0.05 -13.96 -21.47
CA ALA A 34 0.86 -13.48 -20.36
C ALA A 34 0.08 -12.49 -19.48
N TYR A 35 -0.71 -11.59 -20.09
CA TYR A 35 -1.59 -10.69 -19.34
C TYR A 35 -2.68 -11.45 -18.56
N SER A 36 -3.28 -12.48 -19.15
CA SER A 36 -4.26 -13.34 -18.47
C SER A 36 -3.68 -14.04 -17.23
N LYS A 37 -2.40 -14.45 -17.28
CA LYS A 37 -1.69 -14.98 -16.10
C LYS A 37 -1.49 -13.93 -15.00
N ILE A 38 -1.26 -12.67 -15.39
CA ILE A 38 -1.16 -11.55 -14.45
C ILE A 38 -2.50 -11.35 -13.72
N GLU A 39 -3.62 -11.30 -14.43
CA GLU A 39 -4.95 -11.13 -13.80
C GLU A 39 -5.33 -12.30 -12.87
N ARG A 40 -4.79 -13.49 -13.12
CA ARG A 40 -4.97 -14.68 -12.28
C ARG A 40 -3.92 -14.80 -11.15
N ASN A 41 -3.06 -13.80 -10.99
CA ASN A 41 -1.98 -13.75 -9.99
C ASN A 41 -0.90 -14.83 -10.14
N GLU A 42 -0.83 -15.50 -11.28
CA GLU A 42 0.19 -16.52 -11.59
C GLU A 42 1.53 -15.91 -12.02
N THR A 43 1.53 -14.65 -12.43
CA THR A 43 2.72 -13.90 -12.83
C THR A 43 2.77 -12.58 -12.09
N LYS A 44 3.91 -12.28 -11.46
CA LYS A 44 4.12 -11.02 -10.75
C LYS A 44 4.39 -9.88 -11.74
N LEU A 45 3.80 -8.73 -11.46
CA LEU A 45 4.03 -7.49 -12.20
C LEU A 45 5.33 -6.82 -11.73
N LYS A 46 6.07 -6.24 -12.68
CA LYS A 46 7.11 -5.26 -12.39
C LYS A 46 6.46 -3.92 -12.06
N VAL A 47 7.18 -3.10 -11.29
CA VAL A 47 6.70 -1.77 -10.89
C VAL A 47 6.37 -0.92 -12.12
N GLU A 48 7.21 -0.91 -13.17
CA GLU A 48 6.93 -0.14 -14.39
C GLU A 48 5.62 -0.55 -15.08
N GLN A 49 5.27 -1.84 -15.03
CA GLN A 49 4.03 -2.34 -15.62
C GLN A 49 2.81 -1.85 -14.83
N VAL A 50 2.91 -1.75 -13.50
CA VAL A 50 1.82 -1.19 -12.68
C VAL A 50 1.55 0.26 -13.04
N TYR A 51 2.60 1.07 -13.21
CA TYR A 51 2.47 2.46 -13.67
C TYR A 51 1.85 2.55 -15.06
N LYS A 52 2.32 1.75 -16.02
CA LYS A 52 1.73 1.71 -17.38
C LYS A 52 0.24 1.37 -17.36
N ILE A 53 -0.18 0.38 -16.55
CA ILE A 53 -1.59 0.01 -16.42
C ILE A 53 -2.40 1.16 -15.80
N ALA A 54 -1.89 1.79 -14.73
CA ALA A 54 -2.57 2.89 -14.07
C ALA A 54 -2.76 4.09 -15.01
N GLU A 55 -1.71 4.45 -15.76
CA GLU A 55 -1.76 5.49 -16.78
C GLU A 55 -2.79 5.16 -17.87
N TYR A 56 -2.75 3.93 -18.39
CA TYR A 56 -3.69 3.49 -19.42
C TYR A 56 -5.15 3.46 -18.94
N PHE A 57 -5.37 3.12 -17.68
CA PHE A 57 -6.71 3.13 -17.07
C PHE A 57 -7.16 4.53 -16.64
N GLY A 58 -6.27 5.53 -16.65
CA GLY A 58 -6.57 6.89 -16.19
C GLY A 58 -6.80 7.00 -14.68
N ILE A 59 -6.11 6.17 -13.90
CA ILE A 59 -6.27 6.07 -12.44
C ILE A 59 -4.93 6.21 -11.72
N THR A 60 -4.98 6.36 -10.39
CA THR A 60 -3.76 6.35 -9.58
C THR A 60 -3.24 4.92 -9.36
N ILE A 61 -1.93 4.75 -9.14
CA ILE A 61 -1.37 3.43 -8.79
C ILE A 61 -2.00 2.85 -7.52
N TYR A 62 -2.43 3.71 -6.58
CA TYR A 62 -3.02 3.28 -5.31
C TYR A 62 -4.34 2.56 -5.50
N GLU A 63 -5.07 2.85 -6.58
CA GLU A 63 -6.29 2.14 -6.92
C GLU A 63 -6.06 0.74 -7.51
N LEU A 64 -4.82 0.43 -7.92
CA LEU A 64 -4.42 -0.92 -8.34
C LEU A 64 -3.78 -1.72 -7.21
N LEU A 65 -3.29 -1.04 -6.16
CA LEU A 65 -2.64 -1.71 -5.05
C LEU A 65 -3.67 -2.26 -4.06
N PRO A 66 -3.48 -3.49 -3.55
CA PRO A 66 -4.30 -3.98 -2.47
C PRO A 66 -4.12 -3.11 -1.22
N PRO A 67 -5.12 -3.06 -0.33
CA PRO A 67 -5.05 -2.25 0.89
C PRO A 67 -3.75 -2.53 1.64
N ALA A 68 -3.14 -1.45 2.14
CA ALA A 68 -1.90 -1.55 2.87
C ALA A 68 -2.18 -2.27 4.20
N LEU A 69 -1.26 -3.15 4.62
CA LEU A 69 -1.36 -3.85 5.91
C LEU A 69 -1.49 -2.89 7.10
N ALA A 70 -1.02 -1.64 6.94
CA ALA A 70 -1.13 -0.57 7.93
C ALA A 70 -2.33 0.37 7.71
N SER A 71 -3.06 0.26 6.60
CA SER A 71 -4.24 1.11 6.34
C SER A 71 -5.53 0.53 6.89
N ASP A 72 -5.50 -0.72 7.36
CA ASP A 72 -6.50 -1.15 8.33
C ASP A 72 -6.21 -0.36 9.61
N ILE A 73 -6.90 0.78 9.75
CA ILE A 73 -7.20 1.36 11.04
C ILE A 73 -8.13 0.36 11.76
N THR A 74 -7.61 -0.81 12.11
CA THR A 74 -8.22 -1.67 13.11
C THR A 74 -7.94 -1.04 14.46
N GLY A 75 -8.93 -1.09 15.38
CA GLY A 75 -8.84 -0.43 16.68
C GLY A 75 -7.55 -0.78 17.46
N GLU A 76 -7.00 -1.98 17.26
CA GLU A 76 -5.72 -2.45 17.81
C GLU A 76 -4.53 -1.54 17.45
N ASN A 77 -4.47 -1.04 16.21
CA ASN A 77 -3.39 -0.18 15.74
C ASN A 77 -3.47 1.25 16.34
N ILE A 78 -4.66 1.74 16.65
CA ILE A 78 -4.85 3.05 17.30
C ILE A 78 -4.31 3.01 18.74
N PHE A 79 -4.63 1.97 19.51
CA PHE A 79 -4.12 1.84 20.87
C PHE A 79 -2.60 1.71 20.91
N GLY A 80 -2.02 0.94 20.00
CA GLY A 80 -0.57 0.82 19.85
C GLY A 80 0.09 2.17 19.55
N LEU A 81 -0.49 2.96 18.65
CA LEU A 81 -0.01 4.29 18.29
C LEU A 81 -0.11 5.28 19.46
N ILE A 82 -1.26 5.33 20.13
CA ILE A 82 -1.49 6.16 21.32
C ILE A 82 -0.51 5.79 22.43
N TYR A 83 -0.34 4.50 22.70
CA TYR A 83 0.60 4.02 23.71
C TYR A 83 2.04 4.40 23.36
N HIS A 84 2.44 4.24 22.10
CA HIS A 84 3.78 4.61 21.65
C HIS A 84 4.05 6.11 21.82
N TYR A 85 3.13 6.97 21.35
CA TYR A 85 3.24 8.42 21.53
C TYR A 85 3.26 8.83 23.00
N SER A 86 2.39 8.25 23.82
CA SER A 86 2.33 8.50 25.26
C SER A 86 3.63 8.11 25.96
N LYS A 87 4.22 6.96 25.59
CA LYS A 87 5.51 6.49 26.11
C LYS A 87 6.66 7.40 25.70
N LEU A 88 6.68 7.89 24.47
CA LEU A 88 7.69 8.85 24.00
C LEU A 88 7.60 10.18 24.76
N LEU A 89 6.38 10.69 24.99
CA LEU A 89 6.15 11.88 25.80
C LEU A 89 6.62 11.70 27.23
N ALA A 90 6.24 10.59 27.89
CA ALA A 90 6.69 10.27 29.25
C ALA A 90 8.22 10.21 29.35
N LYS A 91 8.90 9.56 28.39
CA LYS A 91 10.37 9.53 28.32
C LYS A 91 10.97 10.93 28.18
N LYS A 92 10.44 11.78 27.30
CA LYS A 92 10.92 13.16 27.14
C LYS A 92 10.74 13.98 28.41
N ILE A 93 9.60 13.83 29.08
CA ILE A 93 9.32 14.52 30.35
C ILE A 93 10.31 14.07 31.44
N ILE A 94 10.52 12.76 31.60
CA ILE A 94 11.48 12.23 32.58
C ILE A 94 12.90 12.73 32.28
N ALA A 95 13.32 12.70 31.02
CA ALA A 95 14.64 13.22 30.61
C ALA A 95 14.79 14.72 30.92
N LEU A 96 13.72 15.51 30.72
CA LEU A 96 13.71 16.94 31.04
C LEU A 96 13.85 17.19 32.55
N PHE A 97 13.21 16.38 33.39
CA PHE A 97 13.33 16.47 34.85
C PHE A 97 14.68 15.97 35.38
N GLN A 98 15.29 14.97 34.74
CA GLN A 98 16.64 14.51 35.07
C GLN A 98 17.71 15.54 34.68
N GLY A 99 17.54 16.22 33.53
CA GLY A 99 18.43 17.31 33.10
C GLY A 99 18.38 18.54 34.01
N LYS A 100 17.23 18.85 34.61
CA LYS A 100 17.09 19.98 35.57
C LYS A 100 17.71 19.73 36.94
N ARG A 101 17.83 18.46 37.40
CA ARG A 101 18.51 18.14 38.67
C ARG A 101 20.02 18.35 38.63
N SER A 102 20.65 18.20 37.46
CA SER A 102 22.09 18.35 37.29
C SER A 102 22.60 19.80 37.27
N GLN A 103 21.70 20.80 37.16
CA GLN A 103 22.08 22.23 37.12
C GLN A 103 21.79 22.97 38.43
N GLY A 104 21.38 22.26 39.48
CA GLY A 104 21.03 22.84 40.79
C GLY A 104 22.02 22.53 41.92
N GLU A 105 23.15 21.88 41.64
CA GLU A 105 24.25 21.70 42.60
C GLU A 105 25.40 22.64 42.22
N VAL A 106 25.33 23.89 42.69
CA VAL A 106 26.46 24.80 42.88
C VAL A 106 26.29 25.47 44.23
#